data_AF-A0AA86B0X9-F1
#
_entry.id   AF-A0AA86B0X9-F1
#
_cell.length_a   1.000
_cell.length_b   1.000
_cell.length_c   1.000
_cell.angle_alpha   90.00
_cell.angle_beta   90.00
_cell.angle_gamma   90.00
#
_symmetry.space_group_name_H-M   'P 1'
#
loop_
_entity.id
_entity.type
_entity.pdbx_description
1 polymer ?
#
loop_
_entity_poly.entity_id
_entity_poly.type
_entity_poly.pdbx_seq_one_letter_code
_entity_poly.pdbx_strand_id
1 'polypeptide(L)'
;MKMMVIADDFTGSNDTGVQLAKKGARTEVMLSASQKPSRRADVLVINTESRAMPADQAASAVYAALSPWCETSPAPLVYKKIDSTFRGNIGAEVTAAMRASQRKLAVIAAAIPAAGRTTLEGKCLVNGVPLLETEFASDPKTPIVSSRIAEIVALQSEIPVYEVFLQDVRRGGLSALLTAYAAEGEGIIVVDAVEERDLTLIAQAACEQPSMPLLVGAAGLANALPVELFMQDRQRLPVLVVAGSMSEATRRQVDNALCRGRAEVVDIDAARMVSDSAEQEIASVVEQACALLSQHRHTILRTSRRAEDRQLIDALCEKSAMSRQQLGERLSQRLGVVTLNIIEQARIGGLFLTGGDIATAVAGALGAEGYRIQSEVAPCIPCGTFVNSEIDDLPVITKAGGFGSDSTLCDALYYIEEMYCGD
;
A
#
# COMPACT_ATOMS: atom_id res chain seq x y z
N MET A 1 1.33 1.79 -2.19
CA MET A 1 0.98 2.90 -1.29
C MET A 1 1.33 4.25 -1.90
N LYS A 2 0.40 5.22 -1.87
CA LYS A 2 0.60 6.62 -2.27
C LYS A 2 0.47 7.59 -1.11
N MET A 3 -0.27 7.23 -0.06
CA MET A 3 -0.55 8.12 1.07
C MET A 3 -0.35 7.41 2.41
N MET A 4 0.10 8.17 3.40
CA MET A 4 0.13 7.78 4.79
C MET A 4 -0.67 8.76 5.63
N VAL A 5 -1.45 8.22 6.55
CA VAL A 5 -2.17 8.97 7.57
C VAL A 5 -1.50 8.70 8.92
N ILE A 6 -1.09 9.73 9.63
CA ILE A 6 -0.62 9.61 11.01
C ILE A 6 -1.69 10.15 11.94
N ALA A 7 -2.25 9.28 12.77
CA ALA A 7 -3.31 9.61 13.71
C ALA A 7 -2.83 9.45 15.15
N ASP A 8 -3.36 10.31 16.02
CA ASP A 8 -3.03 10.37 17.45
C ASP A 8 -3.85 9.39 18.31
N ASP A 9 -4.89 8.76 17.74
CA ASP A 9 -5.71 7.72 18.37
C ASP A 9 -6.32 6.72 17.37
N PHE A 10 -6.76 5.57 17.88
CA PHE A 10 -7.37 4.52 17.07
C PHE A 10 -8.71 4.93 16.43
N THR A 11 -9.56 5.68 17.13
CA THR A 11 -10.87 6.10 16.58
C THR A 11 -10.68 7.07 15.42
N GLY A 12 -9.82 8.08 15.59
CA GLY A 12 -9.48 9.02 14.52
C GLY A 12 -8.78 8.36 13.32
N SER A 13 -8.01 7.29 13.57
CA SER A 13 -7.43 6.45 12.51
C SER A 13 -8.53 5.87 11.60
N ASN A 14 -9.52 5.21 12.20
CA ASN A 14 -10.63 4.59 11.49
C ASN A 14 -11.55 5.61 10.81
N ASP A 15 -11.85 6.72 11.48
CA ASP A 15 -12.70 7.80 10.95
C ASP A 15 -12.14 8.42 9.68
N THR A 16 -10.81 8.53 9.60
CA THR A 16 -10.12 9.05 8.41
C THR A 16 -10.00 7.98 7.35
N GLY A 17 -9.60 6.77 7.76
CA GLY A 17 -9.43 5.64 6.86
C GLY A 17 -10.72 5.30 6.09
N VAL A 18 -11.89 5.38 6.74
CA VAL A 18 -13.17 5.11 6.09
C VAL A 18 -13.52 6.14 5.00
N GLN A 19 -13.08 7.40 5.11
CA GLN A 19 -13.32 8.40 4.05
C GLN A 19 -12.58 8.05 2.76
N LEU A 20 -11.36 7.53 2.91
CA LEU A 20 -10.50 7.13 1.80
C LEU A 20 -10.98 5.78 1.21
N ALA A 21 -11.33 4.83 2.07
CA ALA A 21 -11.87 3.53 1.67
C ALA A 21 -13.20 3.64 0.92
N LYS A 22 -14.11 4.53 1.34
CA LYS A 22 -15.37 4.80 0.64
C LYS A 22 -15.19 5.30 -0.80
N LYS A 23 -14.02 5.86 -1.12
CA LYS A 23 -13.64 6.28 -2.48
C LYS A 23 -12.88 5.19 -3.27
N GLY A 24 -12.77 3.98 -2.72
CA GLY A 24 -12.18 2.82 -3.38
C GLY A 24 -10.72 2.52 -3.04
N ALA A 25 -10.09 3.30 -2.14
CA ALA A 25 -8.71 3.05 -1.72
C ALA A 25 -8.61 1.83 -0.80
N ARG A 26 -7.65 0.93 -1.05
CA ARG A 26 -7.28 -0.12 -0.08
C ARG A 26 -6.55 0.53 1.08
N THR A 27 -7.27 0.69 2.19
CA THR A 27 -6.83 1.44 3.36
C THR A 27 -6.61 0.50 4.53
N GLU A 28 -5.42 0.51 5.11
CA GLU A 28 -5.06 -0.34 6.24
C GLU A 28 -4.70 0.50 7.45
N VAL A 29 -5.14 0.07 8.64
CA VAL A 29 -4.75 0.68 9.91
C VAL A 29 -3.78 -0.25 10.61
N MET A 30 -2.53 0.18 10.75
CA MET A 30 -1.51 -0.56 11.48
C MET A 30 -1.61 -0.25 12.98
N LEU A 31 -1.71 -1.33 13.77
CA LEU A 31 -1.72 -1.28 15.23
C LEU A 31 -0.30 -1.27 15.83
N SER A 32 0.69 -1.67 15.04
CA SER A 32 2.11 -1.70 15.44
C SER A 32 2.99 -1.27 14.27
N ALA A 33 4.04 -0.51 14.56
CA ALA A 33 5.04 -0.12 13.58
C ALA A 33 5.84 -1.30 12.99
N SER A 34 5.83 -2.47 13.65
CA SER A 34 6.50 -3.69 13.18
C SER A 34 5.73 -4.47 12.13
N GLN A 35 4.44 -4.19 11.95
CA GLN A 35 3.61 -4.89 10.97
C GLN A 35 4.00 -4.44 9.55
N LYS A 36 4.11 -5.36 8.60
CA LYS A 36 4.26 -4.99 7.18
C LYS A 36 2.88 -4.65 6.61
N PRO A 37 2.68 -3.50 5.95
CA PRO A 37 1.43 -3.24 5.25
C PRO A 37 1.33 -4.12 4.01
N SER A 38 0.11 -4.32 3.52
CA SER A 38 -0.07 -5.06 2.28
C SER A 38 0.63 -4.37 1.12
N ARG A 39 1.21 -5.17 0.22
CA ARG A 39 1.78 -4.68 -1.06
C ARG A 39 0.72 -3.97 -1.91
N ARG A 40 -0.55 -4.23 -1.64
CA ARG A 40 -1.70 -3.64 -2.33
C ARG A 40 -2.25 -2.39 -1.63
N ALA A 41 -1.79 -2.04 -0.44
CA ALA A 41 -2.29 -0.86 0.27
C ALA A 41 -2.06 0.41 -0.55
N ASP A 42 -3.13 1.18 -0.74
CA ASP A 42 -3.11 2.52 -1.35
C ASP A 42 -2.80 3.55 -0.27
N VAL A 43 -3.44 3.38 0.89
CA VAL A 43 -3.32 4.21 2.08
C VAL A 43 -2.92 3.35 3.27
N LEU A 44 -1.91 3.80 4.01
CA LEU A 44 -1.59 3.26 5.32
C LEU A 44 -1.90 4.29 6.41
N VAL A 45 -2.58 3.86 7.46
CA VAL A 45 -2.84 4.66 8.66
C VAL A 45 -2.00 4.09 9.80
N ILE A 46 -1.14 4.93 10.39
CA ILE A 46 -0.36 4.59 11.58
C ILE A 46 -0.95 5.35 12.76
N ASN A 47 -1.31 4.61 13.79
CA ASN A 47 -1.79 5.14 15.04
C ASN A 47 -0.63 5.26 16.04
N THR A 48 -0.34 6.48 16.50
CA THR A 48 0.72 6.73 17.48
C THR A 48 0.24 6.67 18.94
N GLU A 49 -1.09 6.57 19.18
CA GLU A 49 -1.70 6.63 20.52
C GLU A 49 -1.17 7.80 21.37
N SER A 50 -0.85 8.92 20.72
CA SER A 50 -0.06 10.01 21.29
C SER A 50 -0.90 11.17 21.84
N ARG A 51 -2.24 11.11 21.74
CA ARG A 51 -3.14 12.21 22.16
C ARG A 51 -2.88 12.68 23.59
N ALA A 52 -2.75 11.75 24.53
CA ALA A 52 -2.56 12.04 25.96
C ALA A 52 -1.10 11.90 26.43
N MET A 53 -0.15 11.72 25.51
CA MET A 53 1.28 11.67 25.85
C MET A 53 1.82 13.08 26.16
N PRO A 54 2.95 13.18 26.86
CA PRO A 54 3.75 14.41 26.88
C PRO A 54 4.11 14.86 25.45
N ALA A 55 4.12 16.17 25.21
CA ALA A 55 4.26 16.74 23.87
C ALA A 55 5.57 16.34 23.16
N ASP A 56 6.68 16.23 23.90
CA ASP A 56 7.98 15.78 23.42
C ASP A 56 7.97 14.30 22.99
N GLN A 57 7.27 13.45 23.75
CA GLN A 57 7.08 12.03 23.41
C GLN A 57 6.16 11.86 22.21
N ALA A 58 5.07 12.63 22.14
CA ALA A 58 4.17 12.63 20.99
C ALA A 58 4.89 13.06 19.69
N ALA A 59 5.67 14.14 19.76
CA ALA A 59 6.51 14.59 18.66
C ALA A 59 7.51 13.51 18.22
N SER A 60 8.20 12.87 19.18
CA SER A 60 9.14 11.79 18.90
C SER A 60 8.47 10.58 18.25
N ALA A 61 7.28 10.19 18.71
CA ALA A 61 6.50 9.09 18.14
C ALA A 61 6.08 9.38 16.70
N VAL A 62 5.59 10.59 16.41
CA VAL A 62 5.22 11.00 15.05
C VAL A 62 6.43 11.02 14.12
N TYR A 63 7.56 11.56 14.57
CA TYR A 63 8.79 11.58 13.77
C TYR A 63 9.26 10.15 13.45
N ALA A 64 9.33 9.28 14.46
CA ALA A 64 9.76 7.89 14.29
C ALA A 64 8.81 7.07 13.41
N ALA A 65 7.51 7.34 13.47
CA ALA A 65 6.52 6.69 12.61
C ALA A 65 6.63 7.12 11.14
N LEU A 66 7.04 8.37 10.88
CA LEU A 66 7.09 8.94 9.53
C LEU A 66 8.44 8.78 8.82
N SER A 67 9.55 8.90 9.55
CA SER A 67 10.88 9.00 8.96
C SER A 67 11.24 7.83 8.02
N PRO A 68 10.95 6.54 8.35
CA PRO A 68 11.32 5.41 7.48
C PRO A 68 10.64 5.45 6.11
N TRP A 69 9.47 6.10 6.03
CA TRP A 69 8.68 6.17 4.81
C TRP A 69 9.02 7.40 3.97
N CYS A 70 9.45 8.49 4.61
CA CYS A 70 9.85 9.71 3.90
C CYS A 70 11.17 9.52 3.13
N GLU A 71 11.97 8.52 3.50
CA GLU A 71 13.19 8.11 2.79
C GLU A 71 12.93 7.27 1.52
N THR A 72 11.69 6.81 1.32
CA THR A 72 11.31 6.03 0.13
C THR A 72 11.19 6.91 -1.12
N SER A 73 11.42 6.33 -2.31
CA SER A 73 11.27 7.05 -3.58
C SER A 73 10.28 6.33 -4.51
N PRO A 74 9.16 6.97 -4.90
CA PRO A 74 8.69 8.28 -4.44
C PRO A 74 8.15 8.23 -2.99
N ALA A 75 8.38 9.28 -2.21
CA ALA A 75 7.85 9.40 -0.86
C ALA A 75 6.31 9.55 -0.89
N PRO A 76 5.57 8.88 0.00
CA PRO A 76 4.12 8.99 0.05
C PRO A 76 3.68 10.39 0.51
N LEU A 77 2.46 10.78 0.11
CA LEU A 77 1.78 11.94 0.68
C LEU A 77 1.53 11.70 2.16
N VAL A 78 1.88 12.67 3.01
CA VAL A 78 1.61 12.59 4.45
C VAL A 78 0.39 13.42 4.81
N TYR A 79 -0.53 12.80 5.55
CA TYR A 79 -1.68 13.45 6.16
C TYR A 79 -1.61 13.29 7.67
N LYS A 80 -1.51 14.40 8.40
CA LYS A 80 -1.59 14.38 9.84
C LYS A 80 -3.06 14.47 10.26
N LYS A 81 -3.60 13.34 10.72
CA LYS A 81 -4.91 13.31 11.36
C LYS A 81 -4.79 13.91 12.77
N ILE A 82 -5.65 14.87 13.05
CA ILE A 82 -5.84 15.49 14.37
C ILE A 82 -7.29 15.36 14.85
N ASP A 83 -7.52 15.47 16.15
CA ASP A 83 -8.86 15.55 16.72
C ASP A 83 -9.62 16.77 16.18
N SER A 84 -10.88 16.59 15.76
CA SER A 84 -11.70 17.69 15.22
C SER A 84 -12.01 18.77 16.26
N THR A 85 -11.86 18.43 17.53
CA THR A 85 -11.97 19.31 18.69
C THR A 85 -10.60 19.69 19.27
N PHE A 86 -9.51 19.50 18.53
CA PHE A 86 -8.16 19.98 18.88
C PHE A 86 -7.60 19.51 20.23
N ARG A 87 -8.06 18.39 20.78
CA ARG A 87 -7.43 17.77 21.95
C ARG A 87 -6.07 17.17 21.59
N GLY A 88 -5.16 17.18 22.56
CA GLY A 88 -3.84 16.55 22.46
C GLY A 88 -2.73 17.47 21.99
N ASN A 89 -1.75 16.90 21.29
CA ASN A 89 -0.45 17.53 21.03
C ASN A 89 -0.35 18.14 19.62
N ILE A 90 -1.35 18.94 19.23
CA ILE A 90 -1.51 19.43 17.86
C ILE A 90 -0.25 20.13 17.34
N GLY A 91 0.27 21.13 18.04
CA GLY A 91 1.41 21.91 17.56
C GLY A 91 2.70 21.08 17.53
N ALA A 92 2.94 20.27 18.56
CA ALA A 92 4.14 19.44 18.65
C ALA A 92 4.16 18.35 17.57
N GLU A 93 3.03 17.68 17.34
CA GLU A 93 2.92 16.63 16.33
C GLU A 93 2.96 17.18 14.89
N VAL A 94 2.32 18.32 14.62
CA VAL A 94 2.41 18.98 13.30
C VAL A 94 3.85 19.39 13.02
N THR A 95 4.54 19.97 14.01
CA THR A 95 5.96 20.33 13.89
C THR A 95 6.80 19.09 13.58
N ALA A 96 6.64 18.00 14.32
CA ALA A 96 7.37 16.76 14.08
C ALA A 96 7.10 16.18 12.68
N ALA A 97 5.84 16.20 12.23
CA ALA A 97 5.46 15.74 10.90
C ALA A 97 6.06 16.61 9.79
N MET A 98 6.08 17.93 9.94
CA MET A 98 6.73 18.85 8.99
C MET A 98 8.23 18.57 8.88
N ARG A 99 8.90 18.34 10.02
CA ARG A 99 10.33 18.03 10.08
C ARG A 99 10.64 16.69 9.40
N ALA A 100 9.89 15.64 9.73
CA ALA A 100 10.07 14.30 9.16
C ALA A 100 9.83 14.26 7.64
N SER A 101 8.80 14.97 7.18
CA SER A 101 8.42 15.03 5.76
C SER A 101 9.07 16.17 4.97
N GLN A 102 9.96 16.95 5.62
CA GLN A 102 10.68 18.11 5.06
C GLN A 102 9.76 19.14 4.38
N ARG A 103 8.56 19.37 4.94
CA ARG A 103 7.58 20.32 4.41
C ARG A 103 7.75 21.67 5.08
N LYS A 104 7.87 22.72 4.27
CA LYS A 104 7.94 24.11 4.74
C LYS A 104 6.61 24.61 5.30
N LEU A 105 5.52 24.22 4.67
CA LEU A 105 4.18 24.63 5.06
C LEU A 105 3.35 23.45 5.56
N ALA A 106 2.49 23.70 6.53
CA ALA A 106 1.37 22.84 6.91
C ALA A 106 0.04 23.59 6.77
N VAL A 107 -0.98 22.92 6.26
CA VAL A 107 -2.34 23.46 6.15
C VAL A 107 -3.25 22.70 7.12
N ILE A 108 -3.78 23.41 8.12
CA ILE A 108 -4.73 22.90 9.11
C ILE A 108 -6.16 23.23 8.67
N ALA A 109 -6.92 22.19 8.34
CA ALA A 109 -8.37 22.26 8.17
C ALA A 109 -9.04 21.06 8.84
N ALA A 110 -9.54 21.26 10.06
CA ALA A 110 -10.08 20.19 10.91
C ALA A 110 -11.61 20.13 10.95
N ALA A 111 -12.30 20.95 10.16
CA ALA A 111 -13.76 20.97 10.12
C ALA A 111 -14.32 19.60 9.67
N ILE A 112 -15.46 19.25 10.25
CA ILE A 112 -16.35 18.16 9.81
C ILE A 112 -17.78 18.73 9.85
N PRO A 113 -18.18 19.53 8.85
CA PRO A 113 -19.48 20.22 8.84
C PRO A 113 -20.67 19.30 9.11
N ALA A 114 -20.67 18.10 8.50
CA ALA A 114 -21.71 17.10 8.73
C ALA A 114 -21.82 16.60 10.19
N ALA A 115 -20.74 16.73 10.97
CA ALA A 115 -20.71 16.42 12.41
C ALA A 115 -20.80 17.69 13.27
N GLY A 116 -21.13 18.84 12.68
CA GLY A 116 -21.26 20.12 13.39
C GLY A 116 -19.92 20.73 13.83
N ARG A 117 -18.78 20.26 13.32
CA ARG A 117 -17.46 20.87 13.59
C ARG A 117 -17.11 21.82 12.46
N THR A 118 -16.94 23.09 12.77
CA THR A 118 -16.62 24.13 11.78
C THR A 118 -15.50 25.03 12.28
N THR A 119 -14.84 25.71 11.35
CA THR A 119 -13.84 26.73 11.65
C THR A 119 -14.27 28.04 11.02
N LEU A 120 -14.42 29.07 11.84
CA LEU A 120 -14.84 30.40 11.43
C LEU A 120 -14.04 31.46 12.18
N GLU A 121 -13.45 32.40 11.46
CA GLU A 121 -12.58 33.45 11.99
C GLU A 121 -11.44 32.87 12.86
N GLY A 122 -10.85 31.75 12.40
CA GLY A 122 -9.77 31.04 13.10
C GLY A 122 -10.19 30.26 14.35
N LYS A 123 -11.49 30.26 14.70
CA LYS A 123 -12.02 29.58 15.88
C LYS A 123 -12.67 28.25 15.51
N CYS A 124 -12.41 27.21 16.29
CA CYS A 124 -13.15 25.96 16.25
C CYS A 124 -14.51 26.13 16.95
N LEU A 125 -15.56 25.71 16.25
CA LEU A 125 -16.95 25.72 16.73
C LEU A 125 -17.51 24.29 16.70
N VAL A 126 -18.22 23.90 17.75
CA VAL A 126 -18.99 22.65 17.83
C VAL A 126 -20.47 23.00 17.91
N ASN A 127 -21.24 22.62 16.89
CA ASN A 127 -22.64 22.97 16.73
C ASN A 127 -22.91 24.49 16.86
N GLY A 128 -21.98 25.30 16.34
CA GLY A 128 -22.04 26.77 16.40
C GLY A 128 -21.57 27.38 17.72
N VAL A 129 -21.19 26.57 18.72
CA VAL A 129 -20.67 27.04 20.02
C VAL A 129 -19.14 27.02 20.00
N PRO A 130 -18.45 28.08 20.46
CA PRO A 130 -16.99 28.09 20.60
C PRO A 130 -16.48 26.89 21.40
N LEU A 131 -15.43 26.24 20.92
CA LEU A 131 -14.88 25.00 21.51
C LEU A 131 -14.64 25.08 23.03
N LEU A 132 -14.11 26.19 23.55
CA LEU A 132 -13.85 26.41 24.97
C LEU A 132 -15.12 26.44 25.84
N GLU A 133 -16.29 26.66 25.25
CA GLU A 133 -17.61 26.69 25.91
C GLU A 133 -18.33 25.34 25.83
N THR A 134 -17.66 24.30 25.36
CA THR A 134 -18.23 22.95 25.18
C THR A 134 -17.68 21.97 26.21
N GLU A 135 -18.26 20.78 26.29
CA GLU A 135 -17.78 19.71 27.17
C GLU A 135 -16.32 19.27 26.87
N PHE A 136 -15.86 19.44 25.62
CA PHE A 136 -14.50 19.07 25.20
C PHE A 136 -13.42 19.92 25.88
N ALA A 137 -13.75 21.13 26.31
CA ALA A 137 -12.82 21.98 27.07
C ALA A 137 -12.42 21.36 28.42
N SER A 138 -13.33 20.58 29.02
CA SER A 138 -13.16 19.89 30.29
C SER A 138 -12.79 18.41 30.14
N ASP A 139 -12.22 18.00 29.01
CA ASP A 139 -11.81 16.62 28.77
C ASP A 139 -10.91 16.11 29.91
N PRO A 140 -11.19 14.92 30.50
CA PRO A 140 -10.47 14.45 31.69
C PRO A 140 -8.97 14.20 31.49
N LYS A 141 -8.51 14.04 30.24
CA LYS A 141 -7.12 13.72 29.93
C LYS A 141 -6.39 14.87 29.24
N THR A 142 -7.09 15.56 28.35
CA THR A 142 -6.52 16.53 27.40
C THR A 142 -7.42 17.75 27.28
N PRO A 143 -7.58 18.54 28.36
CA PRO A 143 -8.42 19.74 28.34
C PRO A 143 -7.88 20.77 27.36
N ILE A 144 -8.77 21.61 26.84
CA ILE A 144 -8.46 22.61 25.81
C ILE A 144 -8.52 23.99 26.46
N VAL A 145 -7.60 24.86 26.07
CA VAL A 145 -7.42 26.19 26.70
C VAL A 145 -7.84 27.38 25.83
N SER A 146 -8.17 27.15 24.56
CA SER A 146 -8.66 28.19 23.65
C SER A 146 -9.63 27.63 22.61
N SER A 147 -10.52 28.48 22.09
CA SER A 147 -11.29 28.18 20.87
C SER A 147 -10.53 28.57 19.60
N ARG A 148 -9.50 29.42 19.71
CA ARG A 148 -8.72 29.89 18.56
C ARG A 148 -7.62 28.90 18.25
N ILE A 149 -7.66 28.34 17.04
CA ILE A 149 -6.78 27.23 16.65
C ILE A 149 -5.32 27.68 16.63
N ALA A 150 -5.05 28.91 16.18
CA ALA A 150 -3.70 29.44 16.15
C ALA A 150 -3.04 29.49 17.55
N GLU A 151 -3.82 29.83 18.59
CA GLU A 151 -3.34 29.82 19.97
C GLU A 151 -3.04 28.39 20.45
N ILE A 152 -3.91 27.43 20.15
CA ILE A 152 -3.69 26.01 20.50
C ILE A 152 -2.38 25.49 19.89
N VAL A 153 -2.13 25.79 18.62
CA VAL A 153 -0.93 25.33 17.91
C VAL A 153 0.33 26.02 18.45
N ALA A 154 0.29 27.34 18.65
CA ALA A 154 1.44 28.13 19.09
C ALA A 154 1.91 27.79 20.52
N LEU A 155 1.06 27.19 21.35
CA LEU A 155 1.46 26.70 22.68
C LEU A 155 2.46 25.54 22.64
N GLN A 156 2.57 24.84 21.50
CA GLN A 156 3.36 23.62 21.35
C GLN A 156 4.29 23.65 20.13
N SER A 157 4.38 24.78 19.43
CA SER A 157 5.20 24.93 18.23
C SER A 157 5.84 26.32 18.18
N GLU A 158 7.09 26.35 17.75
CA GLU A 158 7.85 27.57 17.46
C GLU A 158 7.64 28.05 16.01
N ILE A 159 6.92 27.28 15.17
CA ILE A 159 6.68 27.65 13.77
C ILE A 159 5.59 28.74 13.72
N PRO A 160 5.79 29.84 12.96
CA PRO A 160 4.77 30.89 12.80
C PRO A 160 3.42 30.33 12.33
N VAL A 161 2.34 30.78 12.99
CA VAL A 161 0.98 30.40 12.64
C VAL A 161 0.26 31.55 11.96
N TYR A 162 -0.33 31.28 10.80
CA TYR A 162 -1.09 32.22 10.00
C TYR A 162 -2.54 31.76 9.91
N GLU A 163 -3.49 32.69 9.83
CA GLU A 163 -4.91 32.41 9.68
C GLU A 163 -5.40 32.89 8.32
N VAL A 164 -6.13 32.03 7.60
CA VAL A 164 -6.81 32.37 6.34
C VAL A 164 -8.29 32.17 6.53
N PHE A 165 -9.05 33.25 6.34
CA PHE A 165 -10.47 33.25 6.64
C PHE A 165 -11.32 32.83 5.44
N LEU A 166 -12.58 32.52 5.73
CA LEU A 166 -13.51 31.90 4.78
C LEU A 166 -13.65 32.66 3.45
N GLN A 167 -13.56 33.98 3.49
CA GLN A 167 -13.69 34.82 2.31
C GLN A 167 -12.54 34.62 1.31
N ASP A 168 -11.31 34.43 1.80
CA ASP A 168 -10.12 34.21 0.97
C ASP A 168 -10.14 32.81 0.35
N VAL A 169 -10.65 31.82 1.07
CA VAL A 169 -10.88 30.45 0.56
C VAL A 169 -11.89 30.50 -0.60
N ARG A 170 -13.07 31.09 -0.38
CA ARG A 170 -14.17 31.09 -1.36
C ARG A 170 -13.92 31.95 -2.59
N ARG A 171 -13.05 32.97 -2.49
CA ARG A 171 -12.61 33.79 -3.63
C ARG A 171 -11.48 33.16 -4.43
N GLY A 172 -10.95 32.01 -4.00
CA GLY A 172 -9.80 31.35 -4.64
C GLY A 172 -8.46 32.00 -4.34
N GLY A 173 -8.36 32.81 -3.28
CA GLY A 173 -7.12 33.49 -2.88
C GLY A 173 -6.13 32.58 -2.14
N LEU A 174 -6.58 31.43 -1.61
CA LEU A 174 -5.77 30.54 -0.78
C LEU A 174 -4.49 30.06 -1.47
N SER A 175 -4.55 29.66 -2.74
CA SER A 175 -3.38 29.15 -3.48
C SER A 175 -2.26 30.20 -3.58
N ALA A 176 -2.62 31.46 -3.87
CA ALA A 176 -1.67 32.58 -3.92
C ALA A 176 -1.12 32.93 -2.52
N LEU A 177 -1.95 32.86 -1.48
CA LEU A 177 -1.53 33.08 -0.10
C LEU A 177 -0.52 32.01 0.36
N LEU A 178 -0.76 30.74 0.05
CA LEU A 178 0.18 29.65 0.34
C LEU A 178 1.53 29.89 -0.36
N THR A 179 1.53 30.35 -1.60
CA THR A 179 2.77 30.72 -2.31
C THR A 179 3.50 31.87 -1.62
N ALA A 180 2.79 32.89 -1.15
CA ALA A 180 3.38 34.01 -0.41
C ALA A 180 4.02 33.55 0.91
N TYR A 181 3.30 32.76 1.72
CA TYR A 181 3.83 32.22 2.97
C TYR A 181 5.04 31.31 2.77
N ALA A 182 5.04 30.48 1.71
CA ALA A 182 6.19 29.63 1.38
C ALA A 182 7.46 30.44 1.05
N ALA A 183 7.32 31.67 0.57
CA ALA A 183 8.42 32.58 0.28
C ALA A 183 8.97 33.26 1.56
N GLU A 184 8.13 33.45 2.57
CA GLU A 184 8.54 34.01 3.88
C GLU A 184 9.30 32.99 4.74
N GLY A 185 9.02 31.70 4.59
CA GLY A 185 9.73 30.64 5.30
C GLY A 185 8.82 29.47 5.67
N GLU A 186 9.02 28.96 6.88
CA GLU A 186 8.16 27.91 7.43
C GLU A 186 6.91 28.50 8.06
N GLY A 187 5.77 27.83 7.90
CA GLY A 187 4.50 28.34 8.40
C GLY A 187 3.44 27.26 8.56
N ILE A 188 2.60 27.43 9.59
CA ILE A 188 1.40 26.63 9.80
C ILE A 188 0.19 27.53 9.47
N ILE A 189 -0.63 27.12 8.51
CA ILE A 189 -1.75 27.90 8.02
C ILE A 189 -3.04 27.26 8.50
N VAL A 190 -3.74 27.94 9.42
CA VAL A 190 -5.09 27.58 9.85
C VAL A 190 -6.10 28.15 8.85
N VAL A 191 -6.94 27.29 8.29
CA VAL A 191 -7.89 27.70 7.25
C VAL A 191 -9.32 27.46 7.70
N ASP A 192 -10.16 28.49 7.57
CA ASP A 192 -11.59 28.42 7.84
C ASP A 192 -12.31 27.45 6.89
N ALA A 193 -13.29 26.73 7.44
CA ALA A 193 -14.21 25.88 6.67
C ALA A 193 -15.50 25.66 7.47
N VAL A 194 -16.64 25.96 6.85
CA VAL A 194 -17.97 25.79 7.46
C VAL A 194 -18.87 24.81 6.70
N GLU A 195 -18.54 24.51 5.44
CA GLU A 195 -19.22 23.49 4.61
C GLU A 195 -18.22 22.63 3.83
N GLU A 196 -18.65 21.46 3.34
CA GLU A 196 -17.80 20.50 2.62
C GLU A 196 -17.13 21.11 1.37
N ARG A 197 -17.79 22.08 0.73
CA ARG A 197 -17.24 22.82 -0.41
C ARG A 197 -15.98 23.61 -0.02
N ASP A 198 -15.93 24.17 1.18
CA ASP A 198 -14.75 24.92 1.64
C ASP A 198 -13.54 23.98 1.76
N LEU A 199 -13.75 22.79 2.35
CA LEU A 199 -12.72 21.75 2.44
C LEU A 199 -12.22 21.29 1.05
N THR A 200 -13.13 21.21 0.07
CA THR A 200 -12.79 20.90 -1.32
C THR A 200 -11.88 21.98 -1.94
N LEU A 201 -12.20 23.25 -1.72
CA LEU A 201 -11.38 24.37 -2.18
C LEU A 201 -10.00 24.38 -1.51
N ILE A 202 -9.94 24.04 -0.21
CA ILE A 202 -8.67 23.91 0.54
C ILE A 202 -7.79 22.81 -0.06
N ALA A 203 -8.37 21.63 -0.30
CA ALA A 203 -7.65 20.51 -0.90
C ALA A 203 -7.12 20.86 -2.30
N GLN A 204 -7.93 21.53 -3.13
CA GLN A 204 -7.53 21.99 -4.47
C GLN A 204 -6.36 22.98 -4.41
N ALA A 205 -6.45 24.02 -3.58
CA ALA A 205 -5.39 25.01 -3.44
C ALA A 205 -4.05 24.41 -2.96
N ALA A 206 -4.10 23.38 -2.11
CA ALA A 206 -2.91 22.65 -1.70
C ALA A 206 -2.29 21.83 -2.84
N CYS A 207 -3.10 21.26 -3.75
CA CYS A 207 -2.63 20.52 -4.92
C CYS A 207 -2.00 21.40 -6.00
N GLU A 208 -2.38 22.68 -6.05
CA GLU A 208 -1.81 23.66 -6.99
C GLU A 208 -0.40 24.12 -6.62
N GLN A 209 0.06 23.84 -5.38
CA GLN A 209 1.39 24.26 -4.94
C GLN A 209 2.49 23.42 -5.60
N PRO A 210 3.62 24.03 -6.04
CA PRO A 210 4.75 23.29 -6.60
C PRO A 210 5.35 22.26 -5.64
N SER A 211 5.33 22.56 -4.34
CA SER A 211 5.62 21.63 -3.26
C SER A 211 4.40 21.53 -2.37
N MET A 212 3.79 20.34 -2.34
CA MET A 212 2.59 20.10 -1.57
C MET A 212 2.86 20.36 -0.08
N PRO A 213 2.04 21.18 0.61
CA PRO A 213 2.15 21.37 2.06
C PRO A 213 1.81 20.06 2.79
N LEU A 214 2.25 19.95 4.05
CA LEU A 214 1.72 18.92 4.94
C LEU A 214 0.23 19.18 5.15
N LEU A 215 -0.61 18.19 4.84
CA LEU A 215 -2.05 18.27 5.07
C LEU A 215 -2.35 17.85 6.50
N VAL A 216 -3.05 18.69 7.26
CA VAL A 216 -3.39 18.45 8.66
C VAL A 216 -4.89 18.66 8.83
N GLY A 217 -5.60 17.66 9.34
CA GLY A 217 -7.05 17.79 9.47
C GLY A 217 -7.73 16.61 10.14
N ALA A 218 -9.05 16.71 10.24
CA ALA A 218 -9.91 15.63 10.70
C ALA A 218 -10.49 14.85 9.50
N ALA A 219 -11.59 14.11 9.68
CA ALA A 219 -12.16 13.31 8.59
C ALA A 219 -12.67 14.16 7.39
N GLY A 220 -13.10 15.41 7.63
CA GLY A 220 -13.66 16.28 6.58
C GLY A 220 -12.64 16.59 5.48
N LEU A 221 -11.44 17.07 5.83
CA LEU A 221 -10.41 17.36 4.82
C LEU A 221 -9.95 16.09 4.08
N ALA A 222 -9.81 14.96 4.77
CA ALA A 222 -9.50 13.68 4.13
C ALA A 222 -10.56 13.27 3.09
N ASN A 223 -11.84 13.47 3.42
CA ASN A 223 -12.96 13.27 2.48
C ASN A 223 -12.96 14.29 1.32
N ALA A 224 -12.33 15.45 1.46
CA ALA A 224 -12.22 16.42 0.38
C ALA A 224 -11.07 16.14 -0.60
N LEU A 225 -10.13 15.25 -0.26
CA LEU A 225 -8.97 14.97 -1.11
C LEU A 225 -9.37 14.31 -2.44
N PRO A 226 -8.78 14.75 -3.57
CA PRO A 226 -8.87 14.05 -4.85
C PRO A 226 -8.30 12.62 -4.76
N VAL A 227 -8.94 11.67 -5.44
CA VAL A 227 -8.57 10.24 -5.36
C VAL A 227 -7.16 9.96 -5.88
N GLU A 228 -6.71 10.77 -6.83
CA GLU A 228 -5.42 10.63 -7.51
C GLU A 228 -4.23 10.79 -6.54
N LEU A 229 -4.43 11.52 -5.45
CA LEU A 229 -3.43 11.75 -4.40
C LEU A 229 -3.12 10.50 -3.58
N PHE A 230 -4.09 9.60 -3.42
CA PHE A 230 -4.00 8.51 -2.47
C PHE A 230 -4.28 7.13 -3.05
N MET A 231 -4.90 7.05 -4.23
CA MET A 231 -5.11 5.79 -4.95
C MET A 231 -4.03 5.57 -5.99
N GLN A 232 -3.39 4.40 -5.98
CA GLN A 232 -2.56 4.00 -7.11
C GLN A 232 -3.45 3.79 -8.34
N ASP A 233 -2.96 4.21 -9.50
CA ASP A 233 -3.65 3.89 -10.75
C ASP A 233 -3.74 2.37 -10.83
N ARG A 234 -4.93 1.85 -11.15
CA ARG A 234 -5.14 0.42 -11.33
C ARG A 234 -4.39 -0.01 -12.58
N GLN A 235 -3.12 -0.34 -12.42
CA GLN A 235 -2.30 -0.91 -13.48
C GLN A 235 -2.55 -2.40 -13.55
N ARG A 236 -2.72 -2.91 -14.76
CA ARG A 236 -2.63 -4.35 -15.02
C ARG A 236 -1.21 -4.77 -14.71
N LEU A 237 -1.05 -5.47 -13.59
CA LEU A 237 0.23 -6.06 -13.21
C LEU A 237 0.36 -7.44 -13.86
N PRO A 238 1.58 -7.83 -14.28
CA PRO A 238 1.79 -9.11 -14.92
C PRO A 238 1.58 -10.28 -13.95
N VAL A 239 1.25 -11.43 -14.50
CA VAL A 239 1.10 -12.69 -13.75
C VAL A 239 2.44 -13.43 -13.76
N LEU A 240 2.83 -13.93 -12.59
CA LEU A 240 3.93 -14.88 -12.47
C LEU A 240 3.38 -16.31 -12.53
N VAL A 241 3.89 -17.10 -13.46
CA VAL A 241 3.51 -18.50 -13.65
C VAL A 241 4.67 -19.37 -13.21
N VAL A 242 4.45 -20.29 -12.27
CA VAL A 242 5.46 -21.26 -11.82
C VAL A 242 5.09 -22.64 -12.35
N ALA A 243 5.72 -23.01 -13.46
CA ALA A 243 5.47 -24.24 -14.20
C ALA A 243 6.55 -25.30 -13.94
N GLY A 244 6.42 -25.99 -12.80
CA GLY A 244 7.31 -27.10 -12.45
C GLY A 244 6.85 -28.48 -12.92
N SER A 245 5.60 -28.62 -13.40
CA SER A 245 5.09 -29.91 -13.88
C SER A 245 5.68 -30.29 -15.25
N MET A 246 6.26 -31.49 -15.33
CA MET A 246 6.71 -32.07 -16.61
C MET A 246 5.57 -32.69 -17.43
N SER A 247 4.30 -32.40 -17.15
CA SER A 247 3.17 -32.99 -17.88
C SER A 247 3.12 -32.52 -19.35
N GLU A 248 2.47 -33.28 -20.22
CA GLU A 248 2.30 -32.85 -21.61
C GLU A 248 1.34 -31.66 -21.71
N ALA A 249 0.27 -31.66 -20.92
CA ALA A 249 -0.69 -30.56 -20.85
C ALA A 249 0.00 -29.24 -20.47
N THR A 250 0.85 -29.25 -19.43
CA THR A 250 1.62 -28.06 -19.02
C THR A 250 2.52 -27.55 -20.14
N ARG A 251 3.23 -28.44 -20.86
CA ARG A 251 4.07 -28.01 -22.00
C ARG A 251 3.23 -27.36 -23.10
N ARG A 252 2.16 -28.02 -23.56
CA ARG A 252 1.28 -27.46 -24.60
C ARG A 252 0.67 -26.12 -24.20
N GLN A 253 0.30 -25.96 -22.93
CA GLN A 253 -0.23 -24.71 -22.39
C GLN A 253 0.81 -23.58 -22.38
N VAL A 254 2.05 -23.87 -21.98
CA VAL A 254 3.14 -22.89 -22.04
C VAL A 254 3.46 -22.52 -23.48
N ASP A 255 3.63 -23.52 -24.36
CA ASP A 255 3.91 -23.28 -25.78
C ASP A 255 2.80 -22.46 -26.44
N ASN A 256 1.53 -22.74 -26.12
CA ASN A 256 0.39 -21.97 -26.61
C ASN A 256 0.46 -20.49 -26.18
N ALA A 257 0.78 -20.22 -24.90
CA ALA A 257 0.92 -18.87 -24.39
C ALA A 257 2.09 -18.10 -25.05
N LEU A 258 3.22 -18.78 -25.27
CA LEU A 258 4.38 -18.22 -25.97
C LEU A 258 4.06 -17.93 -27.45
N CYS A 259 3.47 -18.89 -28.17
CA CYS A 259 3.08 -18.71 -29.58
C CYS A 259 2.09 -17.57 -29.78
N ARG A 260 1.24 -17.28 -28.80
CA ARG A 260 0.29 -16.16 -28.82
C ARG A 260 0.90 -14.84 -28.34
N GLY A 261 2.18 -14.82 -27.95
CA GLY A 261 2.84 -13.64 -27.40
C GLY A 261 2.22 -13.14 -26.10
N ARG A 262 1.58 -14.04 -25.32
CA ARG A 262 0.87 -13.67 -24.08
C ARG A 262 1.77 -13.65 -22.85
N ALA A 263 2.91 -14.33 -22.91
CA ALA A 263 3.88 -14.38 -21.83
C ALA A 263 5.29 -14.62 -22.37
N GLU A 264 6.28 -14.39 -21.53
CA GLU A 264 7.68 -14.72 -21.75
C GLU A 264 8.10 -15.86 -20.84
N VAL A 265 9.15 -16.58 -21.21
CA VAL A 265 9.64 -17.71 -20.43
C VAL A 265 11.04 -17.42 -19.89
N VAL A 266 11.23 -17.74 -18.61
CA VAL A 266 12.54 -17.90 -17.98
C VAL A 266 12.70 -19.39 -17.71
N ASP A 267 13.59 -20.01 -18.47
CA ASP A 267 13.90 -21.42 -18.33
C ASP A 267 14.81 -21.65 -17.11
N ILE A 268 14.49 -22.68 -16.34
CA ILE A 268 15.23 -23.06 -15.14
C ILE A 268 16.00 -24.35 -15.43
N ASP A 269 17.31 -24.33 -15.25
CA ASP A 269 18.14 -25.52 -15.37
C ASP A 269 18.02 -26.37 -14.09
N ALA A 270 17.20 -27.42 -14.16
CA ALA A 270 16.98 -28.34 -13.04
C ALA A 270 18.29 -28.99 -12.53
N ALA A 271 19.30 -29.18 -13.40
CA ALA A 271 20.59 -29.74 -13.00
C ALA A 271 21.38 -28.75 -12.13
N ARG A 272 21.37 -27.47 -12.51
CA ARG A 272 22.03 -26.40 -11.75
C ARG A 272 21.35 -26.15 -10.42
N MET A 273 20.02 -26.17 -10.39
CA MET A 273 19.19 -25.96 -9.20
C MET A 273 19.43 -26.97 -8.07
N VAL A 274 19.97 -28.14 -8.38
CA VAL A 274 20.24 -29.21 -7.40
C VAL A 274 21.74 -29.48 -7.20
N SER A 275 22.60 -28.63 -7.76
CA SER A 275 24.05 -28.69 -7.63
C SER A 275 24.62 -27.56 -6.78
N ASP A 276 25.94 -27.49 -6.64
CA ASP A 276 26.63 -26.41 -5.92
C ASP A 276 26.43 -25.03 -6.57
N SER A 277 26.00 -24.97 -7.85
CA SER A 277 25.68 -23.72 -8.54
C SER A 277 24.24 -23.25 -8.31
N ALA A 278 23.47 -23.88 -7.40
CA ALA A 278 22.06 -23.57 -7.21
C ALA A 278 21.80 -22.09 -6.88
N GLU A 279 22.60 -21.48 -6.01
CA GLU A 279 22.42 -20.07 -5.63
C GLU A 279 22.65 -19.12 -6.82
N GLN A 280 23.59 -19.44 -7.71
CA GLN A 280 23.83 -18.67 -8.93
C GLN A 280 22.68 -18.80 -9.92
N GLU A 281 22.13 -20.00 -10.07
CA GLU A 281 20.96 -20.24 -10.92
C GLU A 281 19.73 -19.51 -10.38
N ILE A 282 19.48 -19.58 -9.06
CA ILE A 282 18.40 -18.86 -8.39
C ILE A 282 18.52 -17.36 -8.64
N ALA A 283 19.70 -16.77 -8.39
CA ALA A 283 19.92 -15.34 -8.61
C ALA A 283 19.67 -14.93 -10.07
N SER A 284 20.18 -15.71 -11.03
CA SER A 284 19.98 -15.48 -12.46
C SER A 284 18.51 -15.53 -12.88
N VAL A 285 17.76 -16.51 -12.39
CA VAL A 285 16.33 -16.67 -12.69
C VAL A 285 15.52 -15.51 -12.10
N VAL A 286 15.84 -15.12 -10.86
CA VAL A 286 15.18 -14.00 -10.18
C VAL A 286 15.42 -12.69 -10.95
N GLU A 287 16.67 -12.40 -11.33
CA GLU A 287 17.02 -11.20 -12.10
C GLU A 287 16.26 -11.12 -13.43
N GLN A 288 16.27 -12.20 -14.21
CA GLN A 288 15.58 -12.27 -15.50
C GLN A 288 14.06 -12.10 -15.34
N ALA A 289 13.46 -12.78 -14.36
CA ALA A 289 12.03 -12.70 -14.12
C ALA A 289 11.62 -11.29 -13.67
N CYS A 290 12.37 -10.67 -12.75
CA CYS A 290 12.13 -9.31 -12.30
C CYS A 290 12.24 -8.30 -13.45
N ALA A 291 13.23 -8.46 -14.34
CA ALA A 291 13.38 -7.61 -15.52
C ALA A 291 12.13 -7.66 -16.42
N LEU A 292 11.63 -8.85 -16.74
CA LEU A 292 10.41 -9.03 -17.55
C LEU A 292 9.16 -8.48 -16.86
N LEU A 293 8.99 -8.75 -15.56
CA LEU A 293 7.84 -8.25 -14.79
C LEU A 293 7.85 -6.72 -14.69
N SER A 294 9.02 -6.10 -14.56
CA SER A 294 9.16 -4.63 -14.56
C SER A 294 8.75 -3.98 -15.88
N GLN A 295 8.79 -4.74 -16.97
CA GLN A 295 8.32 -4.34 -18.31
C GLN A 295 6.83 -4.68 -18.52
N HIS A 296 6.10 -5.02 -17.45
CA HIS A 296 4.70 -5.43 -17.49
C HIS A 296 4.40 -6.66 -18.36
N ARG A 297 5.37 -7.59 -18.49
CA ARG A 297 5.20 -8.82 -19.27
C ARG A 297 4.86 -9.98 -18.33
N HIS A 298 3.86 -10.80 -18.67
CA HIS A 298 3.60 -12.05 -17.95
C HIS A 298 4.84 -12.96 -18.08
N THR A 299 5.24 -13.59 -16.98
CA THR A 299 6.49 -14.34 -16.91
C THR A 299 6.23 -15.76 -16.45
N ILE A 300 6.73 -16.73 -17.21
CA ILE A 300 6.63 -18.17 -16.93
C ILE A 300 7.99 -18.69 -16.51
N LEU A 301 8.09 -19.20 -15.29
CA LEU A 301 9.20 -20.01 -14.82
C LEU A 301 8.96 -21.46 -15.24
N ARG A 302 9.85 -22.03 -16.06
CA ARG A 302 9.67 -23.38 -16.62
C ARG A 302 10.87 -24.28 -16.33
N THR A 303 10.62 -25.46 -15.76
CA THR A 303 11.67 -26.46 -15.51
C THR A 303 11.81 -27.52 -16.62
N SER A 304 10.78 -27.71 -17.45
CA SER A 304 10.78 -28.70 -18.54
C SER A 304 10.37 -28.05 -19.85
N ARG A 305 11.31 -28.02 -20.79
CA ARG A 305 11.18 -27.43 -22.13
C ARG A 305 10.59 -28.43 -23.11
N ARG A 306 10.98 -29.71 -23.01
CA ARG A 306 10.62 -30.75 -23.98
C ARG A 306 10.23 -32.05 -23.29
N ALA A 307 9.67 -32.98 -24.05
CA ALA A 307 9.26 -34.28 -23.52
C ALA A 307 10.46 -35.12 -23.06
N GLU A 308 11.60 -34.98 -23.74
CA GLU A 308 12.84 -35.71 -23.50
C GLU A 308 13.49 -35.33 -22.16
N ASP A 309 13.19 -34.16 -21.59
CA ASP A 309 13.73 -33.76 -20.29
C ASP A 309 13.39 -34.78 -19.19
N ARG A 310 12.28 -35.52 -19.34
CA ARG A 310 11.91 -36.60 -18.39
C ARG A 310 12.93 -37.73 -18.35
N GLN A 311 13.66 -37.94 -19.44
CA GLN A 311 14.70 -38.98 -19.55
C GLN A 311 15.98 -38.56 -18.81
N LEU A 312 16.16 -37.26 -18.54
CA LEU A 312 17.31 -36.73 -17.79
C LEU A 312 17.18 -36.93 -16.28
N ILE A 313 15.97 -37.23 -15.77
CA ILE A 313 15.69 -37.33 -14.34
C ILE A 313 16.51 -38.43 -13.66
N ASP A 314 16.68 -39.58 -14.30
CA ASP A 314 17.46 -40.69 -13.73
C ASP A 314 18.94 -40.33 -13.61
N ALA A 315 19.52 -39.74 -14.66
CA ALA A 315 20.89 -39.24 -14.65
C ALA A 315 21.10 -38.13 -13.60
N LEU A 316 20.10 -37.27 -13.40
CA LEU A 316 20.14 -36.25 -12.34
C LEU A 316 20.11 -36.87 -10.95
N CYS A 317 19.23 -37.85 -10.72
CA CYS A 317 19.16 -38.59 -9.44
C CYS A 317 20.49 -39.26 -9.10
N GLU A 318 21.12 -39.91 -10.08
CA GLU A 318 22.45 -40.52 -9.92
C GLU A 318 23.51 -39.47 -9.58
N LYS A 319 23.57 -38.36 -10.32
CA LYS A 319 24.57 -37.31 -10.13
C LYS A 319 24.41 -36.58 -8.80
N SER A 320 23.18 -36.35 -8.35
CA SER A 320 22.89 -35.66 -7.09
C SER A 320 22.79 -36.60 -5.89
N ALA A 321 22.95 -37.91 -6.09
CA ALA A 321 22.76 -38.94 -5.06
C ALA A 321 21.40 -38.82 -4.33
N MET A 322 20.33 -38.54 -5.07
CA MET A 322 18.96 -38.36 -4.56
C MET A 322 18.01 -39.36 -5.20
N SER A 323 16.99 -39.78 -4.45
CA SER A 323 15.83 -40.45 -5.05
C SER A 323 15.02 -39.49 -5.91
N ARG A 324 14.18 -40.02 -6.81
CA ARG A 324 13.24 -39.20 -7.61
C ARG A 324 12.35 -38.32 -6.74
N GLN A 325 11.91 -38.83 -5.58
CA GLN A 325 11.11 -38.06 -4.62
C GLN A 325 11.92 -36.91 -4.04
N GLN A 326 13.12 -37.18 -3.52
CA GLN A 326 13.99 -36.17 -2.93
C GLN A 326 14.37 -35.08 -3.96
N LEU A 327 14.62 -35.47 -5.21
CA LEU A 327 14.90 -34.54 -6.30
C LEU A 327 13.70 -33.62 -6.56
N GLY A 328 12.49 -34.19 -6.64
CA GLY A 328 11.25 -33.43 -6.83
C GLY A 328 10.98 -32.45 -5.70
N GLU A 329 11.11 -32.90 -4.45
CA GLU A 329 10.97 -32.07 -3.25
C GLU A 329 12.01 -30.95 -3.21
N ARG A 330 13.26 -31.25 -3.55
CA ARG A 330 14.35 -30.25 -3.59
C ARG A 330 14.07 -29.18 -4.64
N LEU A 331 13.65 -29.58 -5.85
CA LEU A 331 13.32 -28.65 -6.93
C LEU A 331 12.10 -27.79 -6.58
N SER A 332 11.04 -28.37 -6.02
CA SER A 332 9.85 -27.61 -5.64
C SER A 332 10.15 -26.60 -4.53
N GLN A 333 10.93 -26.99 -3.51
CA GLN A 333 11.40 -26.07 -2.46
C GLN A 333 12.21 -24.91 -3.02
N ARG A 334 13.13 -25.18 -3.96
CA ARG A 334 13.92 -24.12 -4.62
C ARG A 334 13.05 -23.20 -5.47
N LEU A 335 12.03 -23.72 -6.16
CA LEU A 335 11.04 -22.90 -6.87
C LEU A 335 10.23 -22.02 -5.91
N GLY A 336 9.91 -22.52 -4.71
CA GLY A 336 9.32 -21.71 -3.64
C GLY A 336 10.21 -20.52 -3.28
N VAL A 337 11.50 -20.76 -3.04
CA VAL A 337 12.49 -19.69 -2.73
C VAL A 337 12.62 -18.70 -3.88
N VAL A 338 12.74 -19.17 -5.13
CA VAL A 338 12.77 -18.29 -6.31
C VAL A 338 11.53 -17.41 -6.37
N THR A 339 10.35 -17.99 -6.12
CA THR A 339 9.07 -17.26 -6.17
C THR A 339 9.01 -16.17 -5.09
N LEU A 340 9.41 -16.47 -3.85
CA LEU A 340 9.52 -15.49 -2.77
C LEU A 340 10.47 -14.35 -3.16
N ASN A 341 11.69 -14.67 -3.62
CA ASN A 341 12.70 -13.68 -3.99
C ASN A 341 12.23 -12.76 -5.14
N ILE A 342 11.47 -13.28 -6.11
CA ILE A 342 10.87 -12.48 -7.19
C ILE A 342 9.80 -11.55 -6.62
N ILE A 343 8.88 -12.07 -5.81
CA ILE A 343 7.78 -11.28 -5.22
C ILE A 343 8.30 -10.17 -4.31
N GLU A 344 9.44 -10.36 -3.65
CA GLU A 344 10.08 -9.33 -2.85
C GLU A 344 10.57 -8.14 -3.69
N GLN A 345 10.99 -8.39 -4.93
CA GLN A 345 11.65 -7.42 -5.81
C GLN A 345 10.74 -6.86 -6.92
N ALA A 346 9.69 -7.60 -7.31
CA ALA A 346 8.80 -7.24 -8.41
C ALA A 346 7.33 -7.27 -7.99
N ARG A 347 6.51 -6.43 -8.65
CA ARG A 347 5.06 -6.42 -8.45
C ARG A 347 4.38 -7.31 -9.47
N ILE A 348 3.44 -8.12 -9.01
CA ILE A 348 2.64 -9.03 -9.84
C ILE A 348 1.15 -8.83 -9.56
N GLY A 349 0.32 -9.14 -10.56
CA GLY A 349 -1.14 -9.14 -10.46
C GLY A 349 -1.71 -10.49 -10.04
N GLY A 350 -0.89 -11.54 -10.07
CA GLY A 350 -1.33 -12.84 -9.60
C GLY A 350 -0.29 -13.91 -9.80
N LEU A 351 -0.57 -15.06 -9.22
CA LEU A 351 0.30 -16.22 -9.22
C LEU A 351 -0.44 -17.41 -9.84
N PHE A 352 0.16 -18.07 -10.82
CA PHE A 352 -0.35 -19.31 -11.38
C PHE A 352 0.62 -20.45 -11.09
N LEU A 353 0.16 -21.46 -10.35
CA LEU A 353 0.99 -22.58 -9.90
C LEU A 353 0.52 -23.87 -10.57
N THR A 354 1.38 -24.51 -11.36
CA THR A 354 1.05 -25.79 -12.01
C THR A 354 1.96 -26.93 -11.57
N GLY A 355 1.33 -27.96 -11.00
CA GLY A 355 1.95 -29.07 -10.28
C GLY A 355 1.61 -29.01 -8.79
N GLY A 356 1.10 -30.11 -8.23
CA GLY A 356 0.67 -30.16 -6.82
C GLY A 356 1.81 -29.82 -5.87
N ASP A 357 2.96 -30.47 -6.04
CA ASP A 357 4.15 -30.23 -5.21
C ASP A 357 4.68 -28.80 -5.33
N ILE A 358 4.52 -28.19 -6.51
CA ILE A 358 4.91 -26.78 -6.75
C ILE A 358 3.99 -25.84 -5.99
N ALA A 359 2.68 -26.04 -6.09
CA ALA A 359 1.71 -25.23 -5.38
C ALA A 359 1.95 -25.28 -3.87
N THR A 360 2.18 -26.47 -3.32
CA THR A 360 2.48 -26.66 -1.89
C THR A 360 3.80 -26.03 -1.47
N ALA A 361 4.88 -26.22 -2.26
CA ALA A 361 6.18 -25.66 -1.91
C ALA A 361 6.22 -24.12 -1.98
N VAL A 362 5.55 -23.54 -2.97
CA VAL A 362 5.41 -22.08 -3.09
C VAL A 362 4.54 -21.52 -1.96
N ALA A 363 3.42 -22.17 -1.63
CA ALA A 363 2.59 -21.78 -0.50
C ALA A 363 3.40 -21.77 0.81
N GLY A 364 4.18 -22.83 1.07
CA GLY A 364 5.04 -22.92 2.24
C GLY A 364 6.15 -21.85 2.28
N ALA A 365 6.80 -21.57 1.14
CA ALA A 365 7.82 -20.52 1.06
C ALA A 365 7.25 -19.11 1.29
N LEU A 366 5.99 -18.87 0.91
CA LEU A 366 5.28 -17.61 1.13
C LEU A 366 4.62 -17.54 2.53
N GLY A 367 4.83 -18.54 3.38
CA GLY A 367 4.28 -18.60 4.74
C GLY A 367 2.78 -18.87 4.81
N ALA A 368 2.13 -19.28 3.70
CA ALA A 368 0.68 -19.44 3.65
C ALA A 368 0.19 -20.54 4.61
N GLU A 369 -0.79 -20.20 5.44
CA GLU A 369 -1.43 -21.13 6.38
C GLU A 369 -2.66 -21.83 5.79
N GLY A 370 -3.12 -21.39 4.62
CA GLY A 370 -4.27 -21.97 3.94
C GLY A 370 -4.54 -21.35 2.57
N TYR A 371 -5.56 -21.87 1.90
CA TYR A 371 -6.01 -21.39 0.59
C TYR A 371 -7.53 -21.18 0.60
N ARG A 372 -7.95 -19.93 0.42
CA ARG A 372 -9.36 -19.54 0.34
C ARG A 372 -9.81 -19.58 -1.12
N ILE A 373 -10.53 -20.62 -1.49
CA ILE A 373 -11.11 -20.78 -2.83
C ILE A 373 -12.27 -19.79 -3.00
N GLN A 374 -12.27 -19.04 -4.09
CA GLN A 374 -13.29 -18.03 -4.39
C GLN A 374 -14.06 -18.36 -5.66
N SER A 375 -13.38 -18.90 -6.67
CA SER A 375 -13.92 -19.11 -8.00
C SER A 375 -13.17 -20.22 -8.73
N GLU A 376 -13.60 -20.54 -9.95
CA GLU A 376 -12.90 -21.43 -10.87
C GLU A 376 -12.64 -20.72 -12.20
N VAL A 377 -11.42 -20.84 -12.71
CA VAL A 377 -11.02 -20.30 -14.02
C VAL A 377 -11.53 -21.22 -15.14
N ALA A 378 -11.47 -22.52 -14.86
CA ALA A 378 -11.90 -23.61 -15.71
C ALA A 378 -12.17 -24.83 -14.80
N PRO A 379 -12.82 -25.90 -15.30
CA PRO A 379 -13.16 -27.06 -14.48
C PRO A 379 -11.96 -27.62 -13.71
N CYS A 380 -12.09 -27.69 -12.39
CA CYS A 380 -11.04 -28.13 -11.45
C CYS A 380 -9.78 -27.25 -11.39
N ILE A 381 -9.87 -25.99 -11.80
CA ILE A 381 -8.77 -25.01 -11.75
C ILE A 381 -9.23 -23.82 -10.88
N PRO A 382 -9.09 -23.92 -9.55
CA PRO A 382 -9.58 -22.90 -8.63
C PRO A 382 -8.72 -21.64 -8.67
N CYS A 383 -9.38 -20.49 -8.51
CA CYS A 383 -8.78 -19.21 -8.18
C CYS A 383 -9.21 -18.78 -6.76
N GLY A 384 -8.27 -18.25 -5.99
CA GLY A 384 -8.46 -17.87 -4.61
C GLY A 384 -7.31 -17.00 -4.08
N THR A 385 -7.17 -16.94 -2.77
CA THR A 385 -6.06 -16.24 -2.11
C THR A 385 -5.42 -17.11 -1.04
N PHE A 386 -4.13 -16.90 -0.77
CA PHE A 386 -3.48 -17.53 0.37
C PHE A 386 -3.88 -16.83 1.68
N VAL A 387 -3.98 -17.61 2.75
CA VAL A 387 -4.30 -17.10 4.09
C VAL A 387 -2.98 -16.86 4.84
N ASN A 388 -2.84 -15.69 5.47
CA ASN A 388 -1.67 -15.32 6.28
C ASN A 388 -0.33 -15.53 5.54
N SER A 389 -0.19 -14.94 4.35
CA SER A 389 0.99 -15.12 3.50
C SER A 389 1.63 -13.77 3.13
N GLU A 390 2.89 -13.80 2.68
CA GLU A 390 3.61 -12.59 2.22
C GLU A 390 2.99 -11.89 0.99
N ILE A 391 1.97 -12.48 0.36
CA ILE A 391 1.24 -11.93 -0.78
C ILE A 391 -0.20 -11.52 -0.47
N ASP A 392 -0.65 -11.64 0.79
CA ASP A 392 -2.00 -11.31 1.25
C ASP A 392 -3.10 -11.82 0.29
N ASP A 393 -3.93 -10.90 -0.20
CA ASP A 393 -5.07 -11.12 -1.07
C ASP A 393 -4.72 -11.13 -2.57
N LEU A 394 -3.46 -11.36 -2.92
CA LEU A 394 -3.08 -11.54 -4.32
C LEU A 394 -3.80 -12.80 -4.89
N PRO A 395 -4.41 -12.71 -6.09
CA PRO A 395 -5.02 -13.86 -6.74
C PRO A 395 -4.00 -14.98 -6.98
N VAL A 396 -4.33 -16.18 -6.54
CA VAL A 396 -3.57 -17.41 -6.78
C VAL A 396 -4.46 -18.40 -7.51
N ILE A 397 -3.97 -18.92 -8.62
CA ILE A 397 -4.57 -20.01 -9.37
C ILE A 397 -3.70 -21.24 -9.19
N THR A 398 -4.31 -22.38 -8.87
CA THR A 398 -3.59 -23.66 -8.80
C THR A 398 -4.14 -24.64 -9.82
N LYS A 399 -3.25 -25.40 -10.46
CA LYS A 399 -3.61 -26.39 -11.47
C LYS A 399 -2.83 -27.68 -11.27
N ALA A 400 -3.52 -28.81 -11.21
CA ALA A 400 -2.87 -30.11 -11.32
C ALA A 400 -2.22 -30.26 -12.71
N GLY A 401 -1.04 -30.87 -12.77
CA GLY A 401 -0.22 -30.90 -13.98
C GLY A 401 -0.96 -31.34 -15.25
N GLY A 402 -1.70 -32.46 -15.17
CA GLY A 402 -2.42 -33.04 -16.31
C GLY A 402 -3.76 -32.41 -16.69
N PHE A 403 -4.21 -31.37 -15.99
CA PHE A 403 -5.54 -30.78 -16.20
C PHE A 403 -5.52 -29.60 -17.19
N GLY A 404 -6.70 -29.28 -17.73
CA GLY A 404 -6.95 -28.14 -18.60
C GLY A 404 -6.77 -28.42 -20.09
N SER A 405 -7.35 -27.54 -20.90
CA SER A 405 -7.14 -27.44 -22.35
C SER A 405 -5.80 -26.78 -22.67
N ASP A 406 -5.43 -26.72 -23.95
CA ASP A 406 -4.24 -26.00 -24.40
C ASP A 406 -4.36 -24.47 -24.20
N SER A 407 -5.59 -23.93 -24.07
CA SER A 407 -5.85 -22.50 -23.81
C SER A 407 -5.77 -22.13 -22.32
N THR A 408 -5.81 -23.10 -21.42
CA THR A 408 -6.01 -22.89 -19.97
C THR A 408 -5.06 -21.86 -19.36
N LEU A 409 -3.78 -21.84 -19.77
CA LEU A 409 -2.85 -20.84 -19.27
C LEU A 409 -3.20 -19.44 -19.76
N CYS A 410 -3.54 -19.27 -21.04
CA CYS A 410 -4.00 -17.98 -21.57
C CYS A 410 -5.30 -17.51 -20.89
N ASP A 411 -6.23 -18.44 -20.66
CA ASP A 411 -7.51 -18.16 -20.00
C ASP A 411 -7.27 -17.68 -18.56
N ALA A 412 -6.32 -18.29 -17.85
CA ALA A 412 -5.91 -17.86 -16.50
C ALA A 412 -5.22 -16.49 -16.47
N LEU A 413 -4.37 -16.18 -17.45
CA LEU A 413 -3.77 -14.84 -17.56
C LEU A 413 -4.85 -13.78 -17.78
N TYR A 414 -5.79 -14.06 -18.70
CA TYR A 414 -6.93 -13.18 -18.97
C TYR A 414 -7.84 -13.01 -17.76
N TYR A 415 -8.12 -14.11 -17.04
CA TYR A 415 -8.93 -14.09 -15.82
C TYR A 415 -8.35 -13.11 -14.78
N ILE A 416 -7.04 -13.16 -14.54
CA ILE A 416 -6.38 -12.23 -13.61
C ILE A 416 -6.39 -10.80 -14.16
N GLU A 417 -6.14 -10.60 -15.46
CA GLU A 417 -6.21 -9.27 -16.08
C GLU A 417 -7.58 -8.62 -15.87
N GLU A 418 -8.68 -9.35 -16.02
CA GLU A 418 -10.05 -8.86 -15.82
C GLU A 418 -10.35 -8.49 -14.36
N MET A 419 -9.77 -9.18 -13.38
CA MET A 419 -9.94 -8.82 -11.95
C MET A 419 -9.45 -7.40 -11.64
N TYR A 420 -8.53 -6.87 -12.44
CA TYR A 420 -8.03 -5.49 -12.31
C TYR A 420 -8.78 -4.47 -13.18
N CYS A 421 -9.69 -4.94 -14.04
CA CYS A 421 -10.48 -4.11 -14.96
C CYS A 421 -11.91 -3.82 -14.47
N GLY A 422 -12.30 -4.34 -13.31
CA GLY A 422 -13.61 -4.07 -12.73
C GLY A 422 -13.80 -2.59 -12.42
N ASP A 423 -14.93 -2.06 -12.89
CA ASP A 423 -15.40 -0.66 -12.87
C ASP A 423 -15.20 0.10 -11.55
#